data_AF-A0A2W1LM91-F1
#
_entry.id   AF-A0A2W1LM91-F1
#
_cell.length_a   1.000
_cell.length_b   1.000
_cell.length_c   1.000
_cell.angle_alpha   90.00
_cell.angle_beta   90.00
_cell.angle_gamma   90.00
#
_symmetry.space_group_name_H-M   'P 1'
#
loop_
_entity.id
_entity.type
_entity.pdbx_description
1 polymer ?
#
loop_
_entity_poly.entity_id
_entity_poly.type
_entity_poly.pdbx_seq_one_letter_code
_entity_poly.pdbx_strand_id
1 'polypeptide(L)'
;MLKKAMKWCLTALTLLILVSCTPSTNLNIPEADSFFEDISEKYGDITDGQIQQFDNVYITILYTLSSDDFSEKERKEVFKQTRDFFENQEIRKIIINEIGSDYDKRMLNEGFTIRFQKPRSEIYWVYFKENDEWILIEHKPD
;
A
#
# COMPACT_ATOMS: atom_id res chain seq x y z
N MET A 1 -46.69 -4.11 -12.26
CA MET A 1 -45.32 -3.90 -12.81
C MET A 1 -44.33 -3.25 -11.82
N LEU A 2 -44.78 -2.59 -10.74
CA LEU A 2 -43.89 -1.97 -9.73
C LEU A 2 -42.94 -2.95 -8.97
N LYS A 3 -43.37 -4.19 -8.69
CA LYS A 3 -42.56 -5.14 -7.90
C LYS A 3 -41.31 -5.66 -8.63
N LYS A 4 -41.26 -5.58 -9.97
CA LYS A 4 -40.08 -6.00 -10.74
C LYS A 4 -38.99 -4.93 -10.66
N ALA A 5 -39.31 -3.66 -10.93
CA ALA A 5 -38.34 -2.56 -10.90
C ALA A 5 -37.63 -2.40 -9.54
N MET A 6 -38.34 -2.63 -8.44
CA MET A 6 -37.78 -2.55 -7.08
C MET A 6 -36.74 -3.64 -6.78
N LYS A 7 -36.86 -4.83 -7.40
CA LYS A 7 -35.87 -5.91 -7.25
C LYS A 7 -34.56 -5.61 -7.98
N TRP A 8 -34.63 -5.01 -9.17
CA TRP A 8 -33.45 -4.67 -9.98
C TRP A 8 -32.65 -3.52 -9.36
N CYS A 9 -33.33 -2.55 -8.74
CA CYS A 9 -32.66 -1.49 -7.99
C CYS A 9 -31.90 -2.04 -6.77
N LEU A 10 -32.50 -3.01 -6.06
CA LEU A 10 -31.88 -3.63 -4.89
C LEU A 10 -30.66 -4.50 -5.25
N THR A 11 -30.65 -5.15 -6.42
CA THR A 11 -29.51 -5.95 -6.91
C THR A 11 -28.37 -5.08 -7.43
N ALA A 12 -28.67 -3.97 -8.09
CA ALA A 12 -27.65 -3.00 -8.50
C ALA A 12 -27.01 -2.31 -7.29
N LEU A 13 -27.80 -2.01 -6.25
CA LEU A 13 -27.29 -1.40 -5.01
C LEU A 13 -26.43 -2.38 -4.19
N THR A 14 -26.78 -3.67 -4.14
CA THR A 14 -25.94 -4.69 -3.46
C THR A 14 -24.62 -4.94 -4.21
N LEU A 15 -24.61 -4.88 -5.54
CA LEU A 15 -23.38 -4.95 -6.33
C LEU A 15 -22.50 -3.70 -6.14
N LEU A 16 -23.08 -2.51 -5.97
CA LEU A 16 -22.33 -1.28 -5.68
C LEU A 16 -21.73 -1.27 -4.26
N ILE A 17 -22.42 -1.84 -3.27
CA ILE A 17 -21.90 -1.95 -1.89
C ILE A 17 -20.77 -3.00 -1.78
N LEU A 18 -20.68 -3.94 -2.72
CA LEU A 18 -19.62 -4.96 -2.73
C LEU A 18 -18.28 -4.46 -3.31
N VAL A 19 -18.25 -3.30 -3.98
CA VAL A 19 -17.00 -2.73 -4.55
C VAL A 19 -16.26 -1.84 -3.53
N SER A 20 -16.89 -1.48 -2.41
CA SER A 20 -16.33 -0.53 -1.43
C SER A 20 -15.45 -1.15 -0.33
N CYS A 21 -15.06 -2.42 -0.44
CA CYS A 21 -14.12 -3.04 0.48
C CYS A 21 -13.17 -3.96 -0.28
N THR A 22 -12.17 -3.38 -0.97
CA THR A 22 -11.00 -4.16 -1.41
C THR A 22 -10.37 -4.77 -0.16
N PRO A 23 -10.40 -6.11 0.03
CA PRO A 23 -9.73 -6.74 1.16
C PRO A 23 -8.23 -6.44 1.10
N SER A 24 -7.69 -5.94 2.21
CA SER A 24 -6.25 -5.86 2.43
C SER A 24 -5.82 -6.97 3.38
N THR A 25 -4.75 -7.67 3.04
CA THR A 25 -4.11 -8.66 3.92
C THR A 25 -2.74 -8.16 4.32
N ASN A 26 -2.43 -8.19 5.62
CA ASN A 26 -1.09 -7.90 6.10
C ASN A 26 -0.20 -9.10 5.84
N LEU A 27 0.91 -8.88 5.14
CA LEU A 27 1.94 -9.89 4.92
C LEU A 27 2.95 -9.83 6.06
N ASN A 28 3.19 -10.97 6.69
CA ASN A 28 4.19 -11.09 7.75
C ASN A 28 5.52 -11.50 7.12
N ILE A 29 6.48 -10.59 7.05
CA ILE A 29 7.80 -10.83 6.45
C ILE A 29 8.84 -10.40 7.49
N PRO A 30 9.28 -11.33 8.35
CA PRO A 30 10.12 -11.02 9.51
C PRO A 30 11.40 -10.24 9.18
N GLU A 31 11.96 -10.45 7.99
CA GLU A 31 13.15 -9.74 7.51
C GLU A 31 12.90 -8.25 7.24
N ALA A 32 11.65 -7.83 7.05
CA ALA A 32 11.27 -6.43 6.92
C ALA A 32 10.99 -5.76 8.27
N ASP A 33 10.76 -6.53 9.34
CA ASP A 33 10.40 -5.98 10.66
C ASP A 33 11.51 -5.08 11.21
N SER A 34 12.77 -5.54 11.16
CA SER A 34 13.92 -4.73 11.61
C SER A 34 14.11 -3.47 10.76
N PHE A 35 13.81 -3.56 9.46
CA PHE A 35 13.84 -2.39 8.59
C PHE A 35 12.77 -1.36 8.96
N PHE A 36 11.55 -1.80 9.30
CA PHE A 36 10.49 -0.88 9.74
C PHE A 36 10.76 -0.28 11.12
N GLU A 37 11.35 -1.06 12.03
CA GLU A 37 11.81 -0.59 13.33
C GLU A 37 12.87 0.51 13.15
N ASP A 38 13.92 0.26 12.35
CA ASP A 38 14.97 1.23 12.04
C ASP A 38 14.42 2.53 11.43
N ILE A 39 13.46 2.42 10.50
CA ILE A 39 12.80 3.58 9.89
C ILE A 39 12.01 4.36 10.95
N SER A 40 11.24 3.69 11.81
CA SER A 40 10.41 4.35 12.82
C SER A 40 11.27 5.02 13.90
N GLU A 41 12.39 4.42 14.29
CA GLU A 41 13.34 5.02 15.23
C GLU A 41 14.05 6.24 14.63
N LYS A 42 14.45 6.16 13.36
CA LYS A 42 15.16 7.25 12.66
C LYS A 42 14.22 8.42 12.33
N TYR A 43 12.96 8.15 12.03
CA TYR A 43 11.95 9.14 11.65
C TYR A 43 10.79 9.09 12.64
N GLY A 44 10.87 9.87 13.73
CA GLY A 44 9.87 9.85 14.81
C GLY A 44 8.44 10.23 14.40
N ASP A 45 8.24 10.73 13.18
CA ASP A 45 6.93 10.95 12.58
C ASP A 45 6.30 9.67 12.00
N ILE A 46 7.05 8.58 11.88
CA ILE A 46 6.57 7.25 11.45
C ILE A 46 6.40 6.37 12.68
N THR A 47 5.18 5.89 12.92
CA THR A 47 4.88 5.03 14.09
C THR A 47 4.98 3.56 13.78
N ASP A 48 4.73 3.18 12.53
CA ASP A 48 4.63 1.80 12.10
C ASP A 48 4.82 1.69 10.58
N GLY A 49 5.33 0.55 10.15
CA GLY A 49 5.50 0.17 8.76
C GLY A 49 5.03 -1.26 8.55
N GLN A 50 4.21 -1.49 7.54
CA GLN A 50 3.68 -2.83 7.25
C GLN A 50 3.59 -3.09 5.75
N ILE A 51 3.72 -4.35 5.37
CA ILE A 51 3.51 -4.81 4.00
C ILE A 51 2.05 -5.25 3.88
N GLN A 52 1.30 -4.59 3.02
CA GLN A 52 -0.09 -4.94 2.74
C GLN A 52 -0.24 -5.42 1.31
N GLN A 53 -0.99 -6.50 1.14
CA GLN A 53 -1.52 -6.92 -0.15
C GLN A 53 -2.96 -6.42 -0.26
N PHE A 54 -3.22 -5.52 -1.21
CA PHE A 54 -4.57 -5.07 -1.53
C PHE A 54 -5.13 -5.90 -2.70
N ASP A 55 -6.32 -6.47 -2.48
CA ASP A 55 -6.89 -7.51 -3.33
C ASP A 55 -5.87 -8.65 -3.54
N ASN A 56 -5.91 -9.27 -4.71
CA ASN A 56 -4.79 -10.04 -5.22
C ASN A 56 -4.00 -9.17 -6.21
N VAL A 57 -3.85 -7.84 -6.05
CA VAL A 57 -3.34 -6.98 -7.15
C VAL A 57 -2.13 -6.13 -6.80
N TYR A 58 -2.08 -5.56 -5.60
CA TYR A 58 -1.08 -4.55 -5.27
C TYR A 58 -0.36 -4.92 -3.97
N ILE A 59 0.97 -4.84 -4.00
CA ILE A 59 1.78 -4.87 -2.78
C ILE A 59 2.11 -3.42 -2.43
N THR A 60 1.73 -3.01 -1.23
CA THR A 60 1.93 -1.67 -0.71
C THR A 60 2.70 -1.73 0.59
N ILE A 61 3.79 -0.99 0.68
CA ILE A 61 4.39 -0.64 1.97
C ILE A 61 3.60 0.51 2.55
N LEU A 62 2.90 0.29 3.66
CA LEU A 62 2.14 1.31 4.34
C LEU A 62 2.92 1.82 5.56
N TYR A 63 3.28 3.09 5.55
CA TYR A 63 3.77 3.81 6.71
C TYR A 63 2.64 4.59 7.37
N THR A 64 2.45 4.36 8.66
CA THR A 64 1.54 5.12 9.50
C THR A 64 2.29 6.30 10.11
N LEU A 65 1.77 7.51 9.90
CA LEU A 65 2.37 8.72 10.46
C LEU A 65 1.74 9.08 11.83
N SER A 66 2.54 9.67 12.72
CA SER A 66 2.08 10.28 13.98
C SER A 66 1.67 11.74 13.82
N SER A 67 2.16 12.42 12.77
CA SER A 67 1.95 13.85 12.50
C SER A 67 1.61 14.14 11.04
N ASP A 68 0.88 15.22 10.80
CA ASP A 68 0.60 15.76 9.46
C ASP A 68 1.81 16.52 8.87
N ASP A 69 2.79 16.87 9.72
CA ASP A 69 3.95 17.70 9.37
C ASP A 69 5.10 16.92 8.71
N PHE A 70 4.88 15.65 8.33
CA PHE A 70 5.91 14.81 7.74
C PHE A 70 6.46 15.42 6.44
N SER A 71 7.70 15.91 6.52
CA SER A 71 8.24 16.81 5.50
C SER A 71 8.48 16.08 4.18
N GLU A 72 8.42 16.81 3.06
CA GLU A 72 8.72 16.24 1.74
C GLU A 72 10.15 15.67 1.68
N LYS A 73 11.09 16.30 2.39
CA LYS A 73 12.49 15.85 2.45
C LYS A 73 12.61 14.48 3.11
N GLU A 74 12.02 14.32 4.29
CA GLU A 74 12.04 13.03 5.01
C GLU A 74 11.29 11.96 4.24
N ARG A 75 10.13 12.31 3.67
CA ARG A 75 9.34 11.40 2.85
C ARG A 75 10.11 10.87 1.64
N LYS A 76 10.89 11.72 0.96
CA LYS A 76 11.78 11.31 -0.14
C LYS A 76 12.92 10.39 0.35
N GLU A 77 13.48 10.66 1.52
CA GLU A 77 14.56 9.84 2.09
C GLU A 77 14.06 8.46 2.53
N VAL A 78 12.90 8.39 3.20
CA VAL A 78 12.26 7.13 3.58
C VAL A 78 11.85 6.35 2.34
N PHE A 79 11.24 7.01 1.35
CA PHE A 79 10.92 6.38 0.07
C PHE A 79 12.16 5.74 -0.57
N LYS A 80 13.28 6.46 -0.65
CA LYS A 80 14.51 5.93 -1.24
C LYS A 80 15.02 4.70 -0.48
N GLN A 81 15.09 4.76 0.85
CA GLN A 81 15.53 3.63 1.69
C GLN A 81 14.61 2.41 1.51
N THR A 82 13.31 2.64 1.50
CA THR A 82 12.30 1.60 1.28
C THR A 82 12.45 0.97 -0.09
N ARG A 83 12.52 1.78 -1.15
CA ARG A 83 12.77 1.31 -2.50
C ARG A 83 14.05 0.47 -2.57
N ASP A 84 15.16 0.98 -2.05
CA ASP A 84 16.45 0.29 -2.14
C ASP A 84 16.43 -1.05 -1.38
N PHE A 85 15.73 -1.12 -0.24
CA PHE A 85 15.50 -2.35 0.51
C PHE A 85 14.65 -3.36 -0.28
N PHE A 86 13.50 -2.94 -0.81
CA PHE A 86 12.57 -3.82 -1.52
C PHE A 86 12.98 -4.11 -2.97
N GLU A 87 13.91 -3.36 -3.55
CA GLU A 87 14.55 -3.68 -4.83
C GLU A 87 15.70 -4.68 -4.68
N ASN A 88 16.21 -4.91 -3.46
CA ASN A 88 17.20 -5.93 -3.18
C ASN A 88 16.69 -7.32 -3.59
N GLN A 89 17.48 -8.04 -4.38
CA GLN A 89 17.09 -9.34 -4.93
C GLN A 89 16.82 -10.41 -3.86
N GLU A 90 17.52 -10.37 -2.72
CA GLU A 90 17.33 -11.32 -1.63
C GLU A 90 15.97 -11.09 -0.96
N ILE A 91 15.68 -9.84 -0.56
CA ILE A 91 14.39 -9.44 0.00
C ILE A 91 13.25 -9.78 -0.96
N ARG A 92 13.38 -9.44 -2.25
CA ARG A 92 12.36 -9.77 -3.26
C ARG A 92 12.08 -11.26 -3.32
N LYS A 93 13.11 -12.13 -3.24
CA LYS A 93 12.92 -13.58 -3.26
C LYS A 93 12.16 -14.07 -2.04
N ILE A 94 12.46 -13.52 -0.85
CA ILE A 94 11.76 -13.87 0.40
C ILE A 94 10.27 -13.52 0.26
N ILE A 95 9.97 -12.28 -0.13
CA ILE A 95 8.58 -11.81 -0.32
C ILE A 95 7.85 -12.68 -1.34
N ILE A 96 8.51 -12.98 -2.46
CA ILE A 96 7.98 -13.82 -3.52
C ILE A 96 7.66 -15.25 -3.03
N ASN A 97 8.49 -15.82 -2.17
CA ASN A 97 8.27 -17.15 -1.64
C ASN A 97 7.09 -17.19 -0.66
N GLU A 98 6.89 -16.11 0.11
CA GLU A 98 5.79 -15.99 1.06
C GLU A 98 4.44 -15.82 0.35
N ILE A 99 4.38 -15.02 -0.73
CA ILE A 99 3.15 -14.82 -1.52
C ILE A 99 2.83 -16.03 -2.44
N GLY A 100 3.83 -16.83 -2.81
CA GLY A 100 3.63 -18.19 -3.35
C GLY A 100 3.12 -18.34 -4.78
N SER A 101 2.57 -17.30 -5.44
CA SER A 101 2.05 -17.40 -6.82
C SER A 101 2.83 -16.59 -7.87
N ASP A 102 2.91 -17.10 -9.10
CA ASP A 102 3.53 -16.38 -10.24
C ASP A 102 2.79 -15.09 -10.62
N TYR A 103 1.51 -15.03 -10.27
CA TYR A 103 0.71 -13.82 -10.40
C TYR A 103 1.18 -12.76 -9.38
N ASP A 104 1.32 -13.12 -8.10
CA ASP A 104 1.78 -12.22 -7.04
C ASP A 104 3.23 -11.73 -7.27
N LYS A 105 4.09 -12.56 -7.89
CA LYS A 105 5.43 -12.17 -8.35
C LYS A 105 5.40 -10.99 -9.32
N ARG A 106 4.46 -10.99 -10.27
CA ARG A 106 4.30 -9.86 -11.20
C ARG A 106 3.88 -8.60 -10.46
N MET A 107 3.19 -8.72 -9.34
CA MET A 107 2.68 -7.58 -8.57
C MET A 107 3.76 -6.86 -7.81
N LEU A 108 4.72 -7.59 -7.28
CA LEU A 108 5.93 -6.98 -6.75
C LEU A 108 6.72 -6.24 -7.83
N ASN A 109 6.59 -6.65 -9.10
CA ASN A 109 7.32 -6.03 -10.21
C ASN A 109 6.57 -4.85 -10.85
N GLU A 110 5.25 -4.91 -10.93
CA GLU A 110 4.39 -4.00 -11.69
C GLU A 110 3.50 -3.12 -10.79
N GLY A 111 3.12 -3.60 -9.61
CA GLY A 111 2.14 -2.96 -8.72
C GLY A 111 2.68 -2.61 -7.34
N PHE A 112 4.01 -2.62 -7.16
CA PHE A 112 4.64 -2.29 -5.89
C PHE A 112 4.57 -0.78 -5.63
N THR A 113 4.06 -0.42 -4.46
CA THR A 113 3.84 0.98 -4.06
C THR A 113 4.29 1.24 -2.63
N ILE A 114 4.62 2.49 -2.32
CA ILE A 114 4.98 2.94 -0.97
C ILE A 114 4.04 4.08 -0.59
N ARG A 115 3.23 3.88 0.44
CA ARG A 115 2.19 4.80 0.90
C ARG A 115 2.54 5.36 2.27
N PHE A 116 2.42 6.68 2.40
CA PHE A 116 2.49 7.40 3.67
C PHE A 116 1.09 7.87 4.04
N GLN A 117 0.54 7.35 5.13
CA GLN A 117 -0.80 7.66 5.59
C GLN A 117 -0.77 8.73 6.66
N LYS A 118 -1.43 9.87 6.41
CA LYS A 118 -1.57 10.93 7.40
C LYS A 118 -2.41 10.48 8.60
N PRO A 119 -2.12 11.00 9.81
CA PRO A 119 -2.95 10.73 10.97
C PRO A 119 -4.40 11.18 10.71
N ARG A 120 -5.36 10.29 10.97
CA ARG A 120 -6.80 10.63 11.05
C ARG A 120 -7.39 11.30 9.79
N SER A 121 -6.76 11.16 8.62
CA SER A 121 -7.31 11.64 7.36
C SER A 121 -7.27 10.53 6.31
N GLU A 122 -8.09 10.66 5.29
CA GLU A 122 -8.00 9.81 4.09
C GLU A 122 -6.97 10.35 3.07
N ILE A 123 -6.27 11.45 3.40
CA ILE A 123 -5.19 11.99 2.57
C ILE A 123 -3.95 11.11 2.75
N TYR A 124 -3.33 10.74 1.64
CA TYR A 124 -2.11 9.94 1.64
C TYR A 124 -1.20 10.31 0.47
N TRP A 125 0.07 9.98 0.59
CA TRP A 125 1.04 10.10 -0.49
C TRP A 125 1.47 8.71 -0.94
N VAL A 126 1.51 8.47 -2.25
CA VAL A 126 1.95 7.19 -2.81
C VAL A 126 3.06 7.41 -3.81
N TYR A 127 4.13 6.64 -3.65
CA TYR A 127 5.09 6.38 -4.72
C TYR A 127 4.71 5.09 -5.43
N PHE A 128 4.62 5.13 -6.76
CA PHE A 128 4.45 3.96 -7.61
C PHE A 128 5.34 4.05 -8.84
N LYS A 129 5.58 2.91 -9.48
CA LYS A 129 6.41 2.81 -10.68
C LYS A 129 5.52 2.91 -11.93
N GLU A 130 5.81 3.85 -12.81
CA GLU A 130 5.18 3.99 -14.12
C GLU A 130 6.27 4.16 -15.18
N ASN A 131 6.26 3.33 -16.22
CA ASN A 131 7.29 3.34 -17.29
C ASN A 131 8.74 3.30 -16.76
N ASP A 132 8.98 2.46 -15.76
CA ASP A 132 10.25 2.34 -15.02
C ASP A 132 10.68 3.56 -14.20
N GLU A 133 9.87 4.62 -14.13
CA GLU A 133 10.10 5.81 -13.31
C GLU A 133 9.23 5.81 -12.06
N TRP A 134 9.77 6.36 -10.97
CA TRP A 134 9.06 6.47 -9.69
C TRP A 134 8.35 7.82 -9.59
N ILE A 135 7.02 7.79 -9.45
CA ILE A 135 6.17 8.99 -9.41
C ILE A 135 5.51 9.11 -8.04
N LEU A 136 5.50 10.33 -7.48
CA LEU A 136 4.79 10.67 -6.25
C LEU A 136 3.45 11.34 -6.57
N ILE A 137 2.36 10.80 -6.03
CA ILE A 137 1.05 11.43 -6.07
C ILE A 137 0.54 11.69 -4.64
N GLU A 138 0.02 12.89 -4.40
CA GLU A 138 -0.80 13.18 -3.23
C GLU A 138 -2.27 12.89 -3.57
N HIS A 139 -2.88 11.95 -2.85
CA HIS A 139 -4.29 11.69 -2.97
C HIS A 139 -5.06 12.48 -1.91
N LYS A 140 -6.03 13.28 -2.35
CA LYS A 140 -7.01 13.95 -1.51
C LYS A 140 -8.38 13.43 -1.97
N PRO A 141 -9.10 12.67 -1.15
CA PRO A 141 -10.47 12.31 -1.49
C PRO A 141 -11.32 13.58 -1.54
N ASP A 142 -12.21 13.62 -2.54
CA ASP A 142 -13.10 14.75 -2.83
C ASP A 142 -14.18 14.97 -1.75
#